data_AF-A0A132MQR7-F1
#
_entry.id   AF-A0A132MQR7-F1
#
_cell.length_a   1.000
_cell.length_b   1.000
_cell.length_c   1.000
_cell.angle_alpha   90.00
_cell.angle_beta   90.00
_cell.angle_gamma   90.00
#
_symmetry.space_group_name_H-M   'P 1'
#
loop_
_entity.id
_entity.type
_entity.pdbx_description
1 polymer ?
#
loop_
_entity_poly.entity_id
_entity_poly.type
_entity_poly.pdbx_seq_one_letter_code
_entity_poly.pdbx_strand_id
1 'polypeptide(L)' 'MARISERQALTLRLPPELHEQLRAYAFLTKRSINETLTRVIADWLAGPGKAEMVEAATKQGQEAHRVALDKLRDL' A
#
# COMPACT_ATOMS: atom_id res chain seq x y z
N MET A 1 -11.71 -5.35 20.55
CA MET A 1 -11.32 -4.33 19.56
C MET A 1 -9.81 -4.31 19.45
N ALA A 2 -9.22 -4.89 18.41
CA ALA A 2 -7.78 -4.91 18.25
C ALA A 2 -7.29 -3.49 17.90
N ARG A 3 -6.57 -2.84 18.81
CA ARG A 3 -5.73 -1.69 18.47
C ARG A 3 -4.59 -2.22 17.62
N ILE A 4 -4.71 -2.14 16.30
CA ILE A 4 -3.57 -2.37 15.41
C ILE A 4 -2.72 -1.10 15.49
N SER A 5 -1.85 -1.06 16.49
CA SER A 5 -0.77 -0.07 16.62
C SER A 5 0.58 -0.69 16.26
N GLU A 6 0.58 -1.75 15.45
CA GLU A 6 1.81 -2.30 14.90
C GLU A 6 2.15 -1.56 13.61
N ARG A 7 3.28 -0.86 13.61
CA ARG A 7 3.85 -0.31 12.38
C ARG A 7 4.29 -1.48 11.51
N GLN A 8 3.56 -1.73 10.44
CA GLN A 8 3.97 -2.69 9.42
C GLN A 8 5.00 -2.02 8.50
N ALA A 9 6.13 -2.71 8.29
CA ALA A 9 7.12 -2.28 7.32
C ALA A 9 6.79 -2.86 5.95
N LEU A 10 6.70 -2.00 4.94
CA LEU A 10 6.50 -2.39 3.55
C LEU A 10 7.71 -1.97 2.74
N THR A 11 8.23 -2.88 1.90
CA THR A 11 9.29 -2.56 0.95
C THR A 11 8.66 -2.32 -0.42
N LEU A 12 8.80 -1.10 -0.93
CA LEU A 12 8.37 -0.75 -2.29
C LEU A 12 9.60 -0.73 -3.21
N ARG A 13 9.52 -1.44 -4.34
CA ARG A 13 10.52 -1.37 -5.40
C ARG A 13 10.04 -0.34 -6.42
N LEU A 14 10.83 0.72 -6.60
CA LEU A 14 10.56 1.78 -7.56
C LEU A 14 11.66 1.78 -8.62
N PRO A 15 11.34 2.21 -9.86
CA PRO A 15 12.36 2.61 -10.82
C PRO A 15 13.37 3.60 -10.19
N PRO A 16 14.68 3.49 -10.50
CA PRO A 16 15.71 4.32 -9.91
C PRO A 16 15.42 5.82 -10.01
N GLU A 17 14.91 6.26 -11.16
CA GLU A 17 14.63 7.67 -11.46
C GLU A 17 13.52 8.21 -10.56
N LEU A 18 12.49 7.41 -10.30
CA LEU A 18 11.39 7.79 -9.39
C LEU A 18 11.87 7.82 -7.94
N HIS A 19 12.76 6.91 -7.55
CA HIS A 19 13.35 6.92 -6.21
C HIS A 19 14.21 8.17 -5.97
N GLU A 20 15.01 8.59 -6.96
CA GLU A 20 15.79 9.83 -6.88
C GLU A 20 14.90 11.08 -6.80
N GLN A 21 13.86 11.17 -7.63
CA GLN A 21 12.89 12.26 -7.58
C GLN A 21 12.19 12.34 -6.22
N LEU A 22 11.77 11.20 -5.67
CA LEU A 22 11.15 11.12 -4.35
C LEU A 22 12.10 11.58 -3.25
N ARG A 23 13.38 11.20 -3.34
CA ARG A 23 14.42 11.63 -2.40
C ARG A 23 14.64 13.15 -2.47
N ALA A 24 14.73 13.71 -3.67
CA ALA A 24 14.87 15.16 -3.87
C ALA A 24 13.66 15.92 -3.33
N TYR A 25 12.44 15.45 -3.60
CA TYR A 25 11.22 16.05 -3.09
C TYR A 25 11.14 16.01 -1.56
N ALA A 26 11.49 14.87 -0.96
CA ALA A 26 11.54 14.72 0.50
C ALA A 26 12.55 15.70 1.12
N PHE A 27 13.72 15.86 0.49
CA PHE A 27 14.73 16.84 0.91
C PHE A 27 14.22 18.28 0.84
N LEU A 28 13.63 18.69 -0.29
CA LEU A 28 13.09 20.04 -0.49
C LEU A 28 11.95 20.37 0.49
N THR A 29 11.11 19.38 0.82
CA THR A 29 9.98 19.56 1.74
C THR A 29 10.36 19.38 3.21
N LYS A 30 11.63 19.10 3.52
CA LYS A 30 12.15 18.80 4.87
C LYS A 30 11.39 17.67 5.56
N ARG A 31 10.98 16.65 4.80
CA ARG A 31 10.25 15.47 5.29
C ARG A 31 11.03 14.20 5.03
N SER A 32 10.68 13.14 5.74
CA SER A 32 11.18 11.81 5.38
C SER A 32 10.46 11.28 4.13
N ILE A 33 11.11 10.39 3.39
CA ILE A 33 10.49 9.69 2.27
C ILE A 33 9.23 8.93 2.73
N ASN A 34 9.30 8.27 3.89
CA ASN A 34 8.16 7.54 4.44
C ASN A 34 6.99 8.47 4.78
N GLU A 35 7.24 9.62 5.41
CA GLU A 35 6.18 10.59 5.70
C GLU A 35 5.55 11.13 4.41
N THR A 36 6.38 11.41 3.40
CA THR A 36 5.94 11.85 2.08
C THR A 36 5.01 10.83 1.44
N LEU A 37 5.43 9.57 1.37
CA LEU A 37 4.64 8.49 0.80
C LEU A 37 3.34 8.25 1.57
N THR A 38 3.40 8.20 2.90
CA THR A 38 2.20 7.98 3.73
C THR A 38 1.16 9.06 3.49
N ARG A 39 1.57 10.33 3.37
CA ARG A 39 0.63 11.43 3.09
C ARG A 39 0.04 11.34 1.70
N VAL A 40 0.87 11.11 0.67
CA VAL A 40 0.37 10.96 -0.71
C VAL A 40 -0.61 9.79 -0.81
N ILE A 41 -0.31 8.67 -0.15
CA ILE A 41 -1.22 7.51 -0.12
C ILE A 41 -2.50 7.86 0.62
N ALA A 42 -2.42 8.52 1.78
CA ALA A 42 -3.60 8.93 2.54
C ALA A 42 -4.50 9.88 1.74
N ASP A 43 -3.91 10.88 1.09
CA ASP A 43 -4.62 11.86 0.25
C ASP A 43 -5.26 11.16 -0.96
N TRP A 44 -4.54 10.24 -1.60
CA TRP A 44 -5.09 9.46 -2.71
C TRP A 44 -6.23 8.54 -2.27
N LEU A 45 -6.14 7.93 -1.08
CA LEU A 45 -7.19 7.08 -0.52
C LEU A 45 -8.43 7.87 -0.06
N ALA A 46 -8.26 9.14 0.31
CA ALA A 46 -9.36 10.03 0.67
C ALA A 46 -10.17 10.52 -0.55
N GLY A 47 -9.70 10.23 -1.77
CA GLY A 47 -10.42 10.59 -3.00
C GLY A 47 -11.77 9.85 -3.14
N PRO A 48 -12.74 10.43 -3.88
CA PRO A 48 -14.02 9.77 -4.15
C PRO A 48 -13.85 8.41 -4.85
N GLY A 49 -14.63 7.41 -4.45
CA GLY A 49 -14.62 6.07 -5.07
C GLY A 49 -13.44 5.18 -4.67
N LYS A 50 -12.51 5.69 -3.85
CA LYS A 50 -11.27 4.98 -3.49
C LYS A 50 -11.50 3.92 -2.42
N ALA A 51 -12.42 4.18 -1.49
CA ALA A 51 -12.81 3.20 -0.48
C ALA A 51 -13.42 1.96 -1.12
N GLU A 52 -14.35 2.15 -2.06
CA GLU A 52 -15.05 1.09 -2.79
C GLU A 52 -14.07 0.28 -3.66
N MET A 53 -13.12 0.97 -4.31
CA MET A 53 -12.08 0.33 -5.10
C MET A 53 -11.12 -0.51 -4.24
N VAL A 54 -10.71 -0.02 -3.07
CA VAL A 54 -9.86 -0.78 -2.13
C VAL A 54 -10.62 -1.99 -1.58
N GLU A 55 -11.90 -1.83 -1.26
CA GLU A 55 -12.74 -2.94 -0.83
C GLU A 55 -12.87 -4.02 -1.92
N ALA A 56 -13.11 -3.61 -3.17
CA ALA A 56 -13.21 -4.53 -4.30
C ALA A 56 -11.89 -5.30 -4.53
N ALA A 57 -10.75 -4.60 -4.51
CA ALA A 57 -9.44 -5.24 -4.63
C ALA A 57 -9.15 -6.22 -3.49
N THR A 58 -9.56 -5.86 -2.26
CA THR A 58 -9.40 -6.73 -1.08
C THR A 58 -10.24 -8.01 -1.23
N LYS A 59 -11.51 -7.89 -1.65
CA LYS A 59 -12.38 -9.05 -1.91
C LYS A 59 -11.79 -9.97 -2.98
N GLN A 60 -11.28 -9.39 -4.06
CA GLN A 60 -10.63 -10.17 -5.13
C GLN A 60 -9.40 -10.93 -4.62
N GLY A 61 -8.57 -10.29 -3.81
CA GLY A 61 -7.40 -10.92 -3.19
C GLY A 61 -7.78 -12.07 -2.25
N GLN A 62 -8.81 -11.88 -1.42
CA GLN A 62 -9.34 -12.92 -0.54
C GLN A 62 -9.86 -14.13 -1.33
N GLU A 63 -10.57 -13.88 -2.43
CA GLU A 63 -11.07 -14.94 -3.29
C GLU A 63 -9.94 -15.70 -3.99
N ALA A 64 -8.94 -14.98 -4.53
CA ALA A 64 -7.78 -15.60 -5.14
C ALA A 64 -7.01 -16.47 -4.12
N HIS A 65 -6.87 -15.98 -2.88
CA HIS A 65 -6.25 -16.74 -1.80
C HIS A 65 -7.04 -18.00 -1.43
N ARG A 66 -8.37 -17.89 -1.33
CA ARG A 66 -9.26 -19.05 -1.09
C ARG A 66 -9.09 -20.11 -2.17
N VAL A 67 -9.15 -19.72 -3.44
CA VAL A 67 -8.95 -20.63 -4.58
C VAL A 67 -7.56 -21.27 -4.56
N ALA A 68 -6.52 -20.52 -4.20
CA ALA A 68 -5.18 -21.08 -4.08
C ALA A 68 -5.09 -22.14 -2.97
N LEU A 69 -5.71 -21.88 -1.81
CA LEU A 69 -5.77 -22.85 -0.71
C LEU A 69 -6.59 -24.10 -1.06
N ASP A 70 -7.72 -23.93 -1.75
CA ASP A 70 -8.54 -25.07 -2.21
C ASP A 70 -7.74 -25.97 -3.15
N LYS A 71 -6.98 -25.40 -4.10
CA LYS A 71 -6.10 -26.17 -5.00
C LYS A 71 -4.96 -26.90 -4.29
N LEU A 72 -4.50 -26.39 -3.16
CA LEU A 72 -3.45 -27.03 -2.35
C LEU A 72 -3.98 -28.18 -1.50
N ARG A 73 -5.29 -28.27 -1.25
CA ARG A 73 -5.90 -29.38 -0.50
C ARG A 73 -6.00 -30.67 -1.32
N ASP A 74 -5.96 -30.55 -2.64
CA ASP A 74 -5.99 -31.68 -3.58
C ASP A 74 -4.58 -32.24 -3.89
N LEU A 75 -3.55 -31.77 -3.18
CA LEU A 75 -2.17 -32.28 -3.19
C LEU A 75 -1.89 -33.14 -1.95
#